data_AF-A0A165WKR8-F1
#
_entry.id   AF-A0A165WKR8-F1
#
_cell.length_a   1.000
_cell.length_b   1.000
_cell.length_c   1.000
_cell.angle_alpha   90.00
_cell.angle_beta   90.00
_cell.angle_gamma   90.00
#
_symmetry.space_group_name_H-M   'P 1'
#
loop_
_entity.id
_entity.type
_entity.pdbx_description
1 polymer ?
#
loop_
_entity_poly.entity_id
_entity_poly.type
_entity_poly.pdbx_seq_one_letter_code
_entity_poly.pdbx_strand_id
1 'polypeptide(L)' 'ADDWPLLVYQNGQYDEIDPSAGVFRNEALIQVCKYIFLGPSSIKNNGNSRSTRKSNADKHEMKTINVAVIAYCCLLVC' A
#
# COMPACT_ATOMS: atom_id res chain seq x y z
N ALA A 1 11.68 16.83 18.51
CA ALA A 1 12.31 15.95 17.51
C ALA A 1 11.21 15.60 16.54
N ASP A 2 11.41 15.87 15.26
CA ASP A 2 10.46 15.52 14.20
C ASP A 2 10.49 13.99 14.03
N ASP A 3 9.72 13.29 14.87
CA ASP A 3 9.63 11.83 14.83
C ASP A 3 8.81 11.41 13.60
N TRP A 4 9.48 11.31 12.46
CA TRP A 4 8.87 10.89 11.21
C TRP A 4 8.42 9.42 11.29
N PRO A 5 7.22 9.08 10.80
CA PRO A 5 6.71 7.72 10.88
C PRO A 5 7.45 6.83 9.86
N LEU A 6 8.56 6.20 10.26
CA LEU A 6 9.41 5.37 9.38
C LEU A 6 8.60 4.33 8.60
N LEU A 7 7.48 3.84 9.14
CA LEU A 7 6.57 2.91 8.49
C LEU A 7 6.01 3.40 7.13
N VAL A 8 5.94 4.71 6.88
CA VAL A 8 5.48 5.22 5.57
C VAL A 8 6.61 5.24 4.54
N TYR A 9 7.86 5.24 4.98
CA TYR A 9 9.03 5.36 4.11
C TYR A 9 9.40 4.03 3.47
N GLN A 10 9.89 4.11 2.25
CA GLN A 10 10.52 2.99 1.56
C GLN A 10 11.62 2.40 2.45
N ASN A 11 11.58 1.08 2.67
CA ASN A 11 12.52 0.36 3.53
C ASN A 11 12.63 0.88 4.98
N GLY A 12 11.70 1.72 5.43
CA GLY A 12 11.77 2.33 6.76
C GLY A 12 12.87 3.39 6.92
N GLN A 13 13.34 3.99 5.82
CA GLN A 13 14.45 4.94 5.83
C GLN A 13 13.99 6.36 5.52
N TYR A 14 14.25 7.26 6.45
CA TYR A 14 14.07 8.70 6.27
C TYR A 14 15.28 9.30 5.54
N ASP A 15 15.03 10.15 4.55
CA ASP A 15 16.05 10.93 3.85
C ASP A 15 16.01 12.37 4.35
N GLU A 16 17.10 12.83 4.97
CA GLU A 16 17.23 14.19 5.50
C GLU A 16 17.37 15.25 4.40
N ILE A 17 17.84 14.86 3.21
CA ILE A 17 18.08 15.75 2.07
C ILE A 17 16.78 15.96 1.30
N ASP A 18 16.00 14.89 1.11
CA ASP A 18 14.66 14.93 0.52
C ASP A 18 13.66 14.17 1.42
N PRO A 19 13.02 14.85 2.39
CA PRO A 19 12.04 14.22 3.29
C PRO A 19 10.84 13.60 2.59
N SER A 20 10.57 13.96 1.33
CA SER A 20 9.47 13.41 0.54
C SER A 20 9.85 12.11 -0.20
N ALA A 21 11.15 11.82 -0.28
CA ALA A 21 11.66 10.65 -0.97
C ALA A 21 11.17 9.37 -0.29
N GLY A 22 10.60 8.46 -1.08
CA GLY A 22 10.15 7.16 -0.58
C GLY A 22 8.91 7.21 0.33
N VAL A 23 8.27 8.36 0.53
CA VAL A 23 7.03 8.45 1.32
C VAL A 23 5.91 7.64 0.63
N PHE A 24 5.17 6.88 1.44
CA PHE A 24 4.13 5.92 1.04
C PHE A 24 4.61 4.77 0.14
N ARG A 25 5.93 4.49 0.13
CA ARG A 25 6.53 3.40 -0.66
C ARG A 25 6.98 2.22 0.19
N ASN A 26 6.64 2.21 1.48
CA ASN A 26 6.88 1.04 2.32
C ASN A 26 6.18 -0.22 1.77
N GLU A 27 6.87 -1.36 1.81
CA GLU A 27 6.34 -2.60 1.26
C GLU A 27 5.09 -3.08 2.00
N ALA A 28 5.05 -2.97 3.33
CA ALA A 28 3.89 -3.36 4.13
C ALA A 28 2.65 -2.53 3.74
N LEU A 29 2.81 -1.22 3.56
CA LEU A 29 1.75 -0.33 3.09
C LEU A 29 1.24 -0.74 1.71
N ILE A 30 2.15 -1.00 0.77
CA ILE A 30 1.79 -1.45 -0.58
C ILE A 30 1.06 -2.80 -0.53
N GLN A 31 1.49 -3.73 0.31
CA GLN A 31 0.84 -5.04 0.48
C GLN A 31 -0.57 -4.91 1.07
N VAL A 32 -0.80 -4.03 2.05
CA VAL A 32 -2.14 -3.76 2.59
C VAL A 32 -3.06 -3.15 1.53
N CYS A 33 -2.57 -2.16 0.77
CA CYS A 33 -3.32 -1.61 -0.37
C CYS A 33 -3.72 -2.71 -1.35
N LYS A 34 -2.77 -3.56 -1.76
CA LYS A 34 -3.03 -4.68 -2.67
C LYS A 34 -4.04 -5.66 -2.08
N TYR A 35 -3.89 -6.02 -0.81
CA TYR A 35 -4.79 -6.94 -0.14
C TYR A 35 -6.24 -6.43 -0.14
N ILE A 36 -6.46 -5.15 0.18
CA ILE A 36 -7.79 -4.55 0.28
C ILE A 36 -8.44 -4.37 -1.11
N PHE A 37 -7.68 -3.83 -2.08
CA PHE A 37 -8.26 -3.41 -3.36
C PHE A 37 -8.15 -4.49 -4.44
N LEU A 38 -7.07 -5.25 -4.45
CA LEU A 38 -6.81 -6.32 -5.43
C LEU A 38 -7.13 -7.72 -4.89
N GLY A 39 -7.19 -7.87 -3.56
CA GLY A 39 -7.56 -9.11 -2.88
C GLY A 39 -6.35 -9.93 -2.40
N PRO A 40 -6.56 -10.96 -1.57
CA PRO A 40 -5.48 -11.75 -0.96
C PRO A 40 -4.54 -12.45 -1.95
N SER A 41 -5.04 -12.81 -3.14
CA SER A 41 -4.25 -13.44 -4.20
C SER A 41 -3.21 -12.50 -4.81
N SER A 42 -3.33 -11.19 -4.63
CA SER A 42 -2.40 -10.20 -5.17
C SER A 42 -1.10 -10.06 -4.37
N ILE A 43 -1.07 -10.59 -3.14
CA ILE A 43 0.11 -10.56 -2.25
C ILE A 43 0.77 -11.93 -2.07
N LYS A 44 0.05 -13.03 -2.35
CA LYS A 44 0.59 -14.40 -2.24
C LYS A 44 0.99 -14.91 -3.62
N ASN A 45 2.29 -15.11 -3.83
CA ASN A 45 2.89 -15.71 -5.02
C ASN A 45 2.67 -17.24 -5.13
N ASN A 46 1.53 -17.76 -4.65
CA ASN A 46 1.19 -19.16 -4.86
C ASN A 46 0.61 -19.29 -6.28
N GLY A 47 1.45 -19.73 -7.21
CA GLY A 47 1.32 -19.65 -8.67
C GLY A 47 0.05 -20.19 -9.34
N ASN A 48 -1.01 -20.60 -8.62
CA ASN A 48 -2.19 -21.22 -9.22
C ASN A 48 -3.54 -20.66 -8.71
N SER A 49 -3.56 -19.60 -7.88
CA SER A 49 -4.83 -19.03 -7.40
C SER A 49 -5.37 -17.96 -8.36
N ARG A 50 -6.04 -18.40 -9.42
CA ARG A 50 -6.83 -17.48 -10.27
C ARG A 50 -8.14 -17.18 -9.54
N SER A 51 -8.22 -16.03 -8.87
CA SER A 51 -9.49 -15.56 -8.31
C SER A 51 -10.51 -15.41 -9.44
N THR A 52 -11.63 -16.12 -9.36
CA THR A 52 -12.78 -15.95 -10.26
C THR A 52 -13.63 -14.74 -9.88
N ARG A 53 -13.37 -14.15 -8.70
CA ARG A 53 -14.07 -12.97 -8.20
C ARG A 53 -13.34 -11.70 -8.62
N LYS A 54 -14.11 -10.73 -9.09
CA LYS A 54 -13.67 -9.36 -9.32
C LYS A 54 -13.09 -8.76 -8.03
N SER A 55 -11.98 -8.05 -8.16
CA SER A 55 -11.36 -7.32 -7.06
C SER A 55 -12.22 -6.11 -6.68
N ASN A 56 -11.96 -5.49 -5.53
CA ASN A 56 -12.69 -4.27 -5.15
C ASN A 56 -12.35 -3.12 -6.09
N ALA A 57 -11.11 -3.04 -6.56
CA ALA A 57 -10.73 -2.09 -7.61
C ALA A 57 -11.55 -2.30 -8.89
N ASP A 58 -11.71 -3.54 -9.35
CA ASP A 58 -12.48 -3.82 -10.58
C ASP A 58 -13.98 -3.56 -10.40
N LYS A 59 -14.56 -3.92 -9.25
CA LYS A 59 -15.98 -3.68 -8.94
C LYS A 59 -16.35 -2.19 -8.92
N HIS A 60 -15.42 -1.34 -8.50
CA HIS A 60 -15.61 0.09 -8.37
C HIS A 60 -14.87 0.88 -9.46
N GLU A 61 -14.39 0.21 -10.51
CA GLU A 61 -13.66 0.79 -11.64
C GLU A 61 -12.48 1.70 -11.22
N MET A 62 -11.83 1.35 -10.11
CA MET A 62 -10.70 2.09 -9.57
C MET A 62 -9.45 1.83 -10.43
N LYS A 63 -8.96 2.89 -11.08
CA LYS A 63 -7.71 2.85 -11.87
C LYS A 63 -6.52 3.51 -11.17
N THR A 64 -6.80 4.35 -10.18
CA THR A 64 -5.78 5.11 -9.45
C THR A 64 -6.06 5.07 -7.95
N ILE A 65 -5.00 5.25 -7.17
CA ILE A 65 -5.07 5.42 -5.72
C ILE A 65 -5.04 6.92 -5.44
N ASN A 66 -5.97 7.41 -4.63
CA ASN A 66 -6.00 8.82 -4.20
C ASN A 66 -5.45 8.96 -2.76
N VAL A 67 -5.30 10.21 -2.31
CA VAL A 67 -4.75 10.54 -0.99
C VAL A 67 -5.59 9.92 0.14
N ALA A 68 -6.92 9.88 0.00
CA ALA A 68 -7.80 9.30 1.01
C ALA A 68 -7.57 7.78 1.19
N VAL A 69 -7.35 7.06 0.09
CA VAL A 69 -7.03 5.63 0.13
C VAL A 69 -5.66 5.40 0.80
N ILE A 70 -4.67 6.23 0.48
CA ILE A 70 -3.35 6.15 1.12
C ILE A 70 -3.47 6.35 2.63
N ALA A 71 -4.17 7.41 3.06
CA ALA A 71 -4.39 7.69 4.48
C ALA A 71 -5.11 6.53 5.19
N TYR A 72 -6.15 5.98 4.57
CA TYR A 72 -6.87 4.83 5.09
C TYR A 72 -5.95 3.60 5.27
N CYS A 73 -5.13 3.29 4.27
CA CYS A 73 -4.20 2.16 4.36
C CYS A 73 -3.09 2.41 5.39
N CYS A 74 -2.57 3.63 5.53
CA CYS A 74 -1.60 3.97 6.56
C CYS A 74 -2.16 3.73 7.97
N LEU A 75 -3.41 4.14 8.22
CA LEU A 75 -4.10 3.91 9.50
C LEU A 75 -4.33 2.43 9.84
N LEU A 76 -4.27 1.53 8.85
CA LEU A 76 -4.42 0.10 9.07
C LEU A 76 -3.09 -0.61 9.34
N VAL A 77 -1.95 0.02 9.02
CA VAL A 77 -0.61 -0.56 9.22
C VAL A 77 0.02 -0.05 10.52
N CYS A 78 -0.27 1.20 10.91
CA CYS A 78 0.15 1.80 12.18
C CYS A 78 -0.73 1.35 13.35
#